data_AF-A0AAU9S9L0-F1
#
_entry.id   AF-A0AAU9S9L0-F1
#
_cell.length_a   1.000
_cell.length_b   1.000
_cell.length_c   1.000
_cell.angle_alpha   90.00
_cell.angle_beta   90.00
_cell.angle_gamma   90.00
#
_symmetry.space_group_name_H-M   'P 1'
#
loop_
_entity.id
_entity.type
_entity.pdbx_description
1 polymer ?
#
loop_
_entity_poly.entity_id
_entity_poly.type
_entity_poly.pdbx_seq_one_letter_code
_entity_poly.pdbx_strand_id
1 'polypeptide(L)'
;MANLDSAIDSVFWDHNISSPQTLEGTARSVPGAPFPVDGARASRSHRIQQLSLLREGFPLGIIPSFAPSSDKRLGSFSLNSLLLSPSSSNWWVGLVGQFKPKKLFADVKANIRNAEEWDLQLFKDTTKHIVDKSLYSIGLWTQIALGSSSSLLLNAERLGDKNGLRKKLMFVHPLEKHDLTVEAAWPDLFLDHKGRFWDVPESLNFDVSSLAPETGLRYRFGLHKSKGDPQPVNAVSASGGDAPTSLMPGLCAKAAVSYKANRDLWRPQEKENETGEEDTPVFLPYDLRLKEPHAAISGIVGSSLAAWITGRGMLVNGKKRSPISADVFGSACYTFQKGRFSKLYGDLTRVDARVDVSSASALAQRIFHAIRRSPGGDKSSDDALWSPRLNLIFQQQVAGPIVFKVDSQFQAGAGKYGARMEDLIYSLNYSLRLLESGKVVAWYSPKRKEGMIELRVFEF
;
A
#
# COMPACT_ATOMS: atom_id res chain seq x y z
N MET A 1 6.33 -10.06 11.58
CA MET A 1 5.59 -9.28 12.60
C MET A 1 4.71 -8.27 11.88
N ALA A 2 3.63 -7.80 12.52
CA ALA A 2 2.96 -6.61 12.00
C ALA A 2 3.98 -5.47 11.98
N ASN A 3 4.10 -4.76 10.85
CA ASN A 3 5.11 -3.72 10.71
C ASN A 3 4.73 -2.48 11.54
N LEU A 4 5.26 -2.37 12.76
CA LEU A 4 5.02 -1.24 13.66
C LEU A 4 5.49 0.10 13.08
N ASP A 5 6.43 0.07 12.13
CA ASP A 5 6.96 1.28 11.50
C ASP A 5 5.91 2.02 10.68
N SER A 6 4.87 1.32 10.21
CA SER A 6 3.71 1.96 9.59
C SER A 6 3.01 2.98 10.52
N ALA A 7 3.20 2.90 11.84
CA ALA A 7 2.69 3.93 12.76
C ALA A 7 3.36 5.29 12.48
N ILE A 8 4.70 5.35 12.43
CA ILE A 8 5.41 6.59 12.07
C ILE A 8 5.24 6.93 10.59
N ASP A 9 5.20 5.95 9.69
CA ASP A 9 5.06 6.23 8.26
C ASP A 9 3.67 6.80 7.92
N SER A 10 2.61 6.37 8.62
CA SER A 10 1.24 6.91 8.45
C SER A 10 1.10 8.40 8.79
N VAL A 11 2.10 8.96 9.45
CA VAL A 11 2.17 10.39 9.77
C VAL A 11 2.62 11.21 8.56
N PHE A 12 3.28 10.62 7.55
CA PHE A 12 3.83 11.33 6.39
C PHE A 12 3.04 11.07 5.10
N TRP A 13 3.27 11.89 4.07
CA TRP A 13 2.55 11.86 2.79
C TRP A 13 3.13 10.89 1.76
N ASP A 14 4.22 10.21 2.08
CA ASP A 14 4.98 9.34 1.16
C ASP A 14 4.72 7.84 1.37
N HIS A 15 3.92 7.47 2.37
CA HIS A 15 3.64 6.08 2.65
C HIS A 15 2.83 5.46 1.51
N ASN A 16 3.48 4.56 0.77
CA ASN A 16 2.91 3.91 -0.40
C ASN A 16 2.02 2.73 0.01
N ILE A 17 0.83 2.69 -0.56
CA ILE A 17 -0.16 1.62 -0.44
C ILE A 17 -0.24 0.93 -1.80
N SER A 18 -0.27 -0.39 -1.80
CA SER A 18 -0.50 -1.19 -3.00
C SER A 18 -1.92 -0.93 -3.54
N SER A 19 -2.03 -0.52 -4.82
CA SER A 19 -3.32 -0.33 -5.49
C SER A 19 -3.21 -0.48 -7.01
N PRO A 20 -4.08 -1.25 -7.67
CA PRO A 20 -4.10 -1.44 -9.11
C PRO A 20 -4.72 -0.26 -9.90
N GLN A 21 -5.03 0.87 -9.25
CA GLN A 21 -5.58 2.07 -9.90
C GLN A 21 -4.60 2.78 -10.85
N THR A 22 -3.30 2.59 -10.63
CA THR A 22 -2.18 3.10 -11.44
C THR A 22 -1.41 1.93 -12.03
N LEU A 23 -0.65 2.14 -13.11
CA LEU A 23 0.21 1.08 -13.65
C LEU A 23 1.43 0.84 -12.76
N GLU A 24 1.86 1.86 -12.01
CA GLU A 24 2.85 1.71 -10.94
C GLU A 24 2.36 0.78 -9.81
N GLY A 25 1.06 0.53 -9.70
CA GLY A 25 0.50 -0.34 -8.67
C GLY A 25 0.50 0.31 -7.27
N THR A 26 0.55 1.63 -7.19
CA THR A 26 0.65 2.37 -5.93
C THR A 26 -0.30 3.56 -5.83
N ALA A 27 -0.72 3.84 -4.60
CA ALA A 27 -1.37 5.06 -4.16
C ALA A 27 -0.72 5.52 -2.85
N ARG A 28 -0.69 6.82 -2.56
CA ARG A 28 -0.17 7.36 -1.31
C ARG A 28 -1.24 7.35 -0.23
N SER A 29 -0.88 7.06 1.02
CA SER A 29 -1.82 7.18 2.13
C SER A 29 -2.08 8.64 2.48
N VAL A 30 -3.32 9.01 2.73
CA VAL A 30 -3.61 10.28 3.40
C VAL A 30 -3.07 10.21 4.84
N PRO A 31 -2.25 11.18 5.29
CA PRO A 31 -1.67 11.11 6.63
C PRO A 31 -2.72 11.08 7.74
N GLY A 32 -2.44 10.28 8.77
CA GLY A 32 -3.21 10.25 10.01
C GLY A 32 -3.28 8.86 10.64
N ALA A 33 -3.74 7.86 9.89
CA ALA A 33 -3.96 6.51 10.43
C ALA A 33 -3.21 5.44 9.64
N PRO A 34 -2.61 4.44 10.33
CA PRO A 34 -1.91 3.36 9.65
C PRO A 34 -2.91 2.48 8.90
N PHE A 35 -2.54 2.14 7.67
CA PHE A 35 -3.26 1.18 6.84
C PHE A 35 -2.92 -0.26 7.25
N PRO A 36 -3.79 -1.24 6.94
CA PRO A 36 -3.49 -2.65 7.13
C PRO A 36 -2.15 -3.03 6.49
N VAL A 37 -1.40 -3.93 7.12
CA VAL A 37 -0.04 -4.29 6.70
C VAL A 37 -0.03 -4.89 5.30
N ASP A 38 -1.06 -5.63 4.91
CA ASP A 38 -1.18 -6.14 3.54
C ASP A 38 -1.57 -5.09 2.51
N GLY A 39 -2.12 -3.95 2.94
CA GLY A 39 -2.36 -2.81 2.08
C GLY A 39 -1.12 -1.93 1.90
N ALA A 40 -0.25 -1.87 2.91
CA ALA A 40 1.02 -1.15 2.82
C ALA A 40 1.98 -1.85 1.85
N ARG A 41 2.67 -1.06 1.02
CA ARG A 41 3.65 -1.61 0.07
C ARG A 41 4.88 -2.09 0.85
N ALA A 42 5.04 -3.41 0.96
CA ALA A 42 6.11 -3.98 1.76
C ALA A 42 7.47 -4.07 1.02
N SER A 43 7.48 -4.06 -0.33
CA SER A 43 8.73 -4.16 -1.11
C SER A 43 9.28 -2.79 -1.48
N ARG A 44 10.59 -2.57 -1.28
CA ARG A 44 11.32 -1.43 -1.86
C ARG A 44 11.43 -1.52 -3.39
N SER A 45 11.29 -2.71 -3.98
CA SER A 45 11.38 -2.91 -5.43
C SER A 45 10.21 -2.27 -6.18
N HIS A 46 10.49 -1.65 -7.33
CA HIS A 46 9.46 -1.03 -8.16
C HIS A 46 8.55 -2.09 -8.79
N ARG A 47 7.24 -1.80 -8.90
CA ARG A 47 6.26 -2.73 -9.48
C ARG A 47 6.71 -3.29 -10.81
N ILE A 48 7.30 -2.45 -11.66
CA ILE A 48 7.76 -2.89 -12.97
C ILE A 48 8.95 -3.86 -12.91
N GLN A 49 9.83 -3.74 -11.91
CA GLN A 49 10.89 -4.72 -11.65
C GLN A 49 10.32 -6.01 -11.08
N GLN A 50 9.20 -5.94 -10.36
CA GLN A 50 8.46 -7.14 -9.98
C GLN A 50 7.88 -7.84 -11.20
N LEU A 51 7.35 -7.09 -12.18
CA LEU A 51 6.79 -7.66 -13.41
C LEU A 51 7.84 -8.42 -14.23
N SER A 52 9.11 -8.01 -14.23
CA SER A 52 10.16 -8.77 -14.93
C SER A 52 10.39 -10.15 -14.32
N LEU A 53 10.31 -10.30 -12.99
CA LEU A 53 10.40 -11.62 -12.36
C LEU A 53 9.09 -12.41 -12.49
N LEU A 54 7.94 -11.75 -12.26
CA LEU A 54 6.64 -12.40 -12.36
C LEU A 54 6.33 -12.90 -13.77
N ARG A 55 6.90 -12.25 -14.81
CA ARG A 55 6.75 -12.68 -16.21
C ARG A 55 7.16 -14.13 -16.44
N GLU A 56 8.19 -14.62 -15.74
CA GLU A 56 8.68 -15.99 -15.86
C GLU A 56 7.72 -17.02 -15.23
N GLY A 57 6.93 -16.61 -14.24
CA GLY A 57 6.01 -17.49 -13.50
C GLY A 57 4.57 -17.52 -14.04
N PHE A 58 4.16 -16.52 -14.82
CA PHE A 58 2.81 -16.44 -15.38
C PHE A 58 2.79 -16.80 -16.87
N PRO A 59 1.75 -17.52 -17.35
CA PRO A 59 1.63 -17.85 -18.76
C PRO A 59 1.60 -16.56 -19.59
N LEU A 60 2.45 -16.50 -20.63
CA LEU A 60 2.62 -15.35 -21.52
C LEU A 60 3.08 -14.06 -20.82
N GLY A 61 3.52 -14.12 -19.56
CA GLY A 61 3.89 -12.92 -18.79
C GLY A 61 2.73 -11.99 -18.51
N ILE A 62 1.50 -12.53 -18.43
CA ILE A 62 0.28 -11.76 -18.22
C ILE A 62 -0.14 -11.88 -16.76
N ILE A 63 -0.24 -10.75 -16.08
CA ILE A 63 -0.53 -10.68 -14.65
C ILE A 63 -1.89 -10.00 -14.46
N PRO A 64 -2.89 -10.70 -13.90
CA PRO A 64 -4.21 -10.13 -13.70
C PRO A 64 -4.19 -9.09 -12.56
N SER A 65 -5.04 -8.08 -12.71
CA SER A 65 -5.39 -7.13 -11.68
C SER A 65 -6.87 -6.77 -11.74
N PHE A 66 -7.40 -6.32 -10.62
CA PHE A 66 -8.79 -5.97 -10.44
C PHE A 66 -8.90 -4.60 -9.78
N ALA A 67 -9.54 -3.64 -10.46
CA ALA A 67 -9.75 -2.29 -9.95
C ALA A 67 -11.10 -1.74 -10.46
N PRO A 68 -11.87 -0.98 -9.66
CA PRO A 68 -13.05 -0.31 -10.18
C PRO A 68 -12.66 0.71 -11.26
N SER A 69 -13.34 0.66 -12.41
CA SER A 69 -13.21 1.66 -13.48
C SER A 69 -14.38 2.65 -13.42
N SER A 70 -14.14 3.88 -13.85
CA SER A 70 -15.15 4.92 -14.01
C SER A 70 -16.18 4.54 -15.09
N ASP A 71 -15.74 3.88 -16.16
CA ASP A 71 -16.62 3.39 -17.23
C ASP A 71 -17.06 1.94 -16.96
N LYS A 72 -18.38 1.76 -16.79
CA LYS A 72 -19.01 0.45 -16.58
C LYS A 72 -18.76 -0.52 -17.76
N ARG A 73 -18.54 0.00 -18.97
CA ARG A 73 -18.28 -0.81 -20.18
C ARG A 73 -16.91 -1.48 -20.13
N LEU A 74 -15.88 -0.76 -19.70
CA LEU A 74 -14.50 -1.28 -19.57
C LEU A 74 -14.36 -2.33 -18.47
N GLY A 75 -15.20 -2.24 -17.43
CA GLY A 75 -15.19 -3.20 -16.34
C GLY A 75 -14.00 -3.06 -15.40
N SER A 76 -13.88 -4.02 -14.49
CA SER A 76 -12.92 -3.96 -13.38
C SER A 76 -11.71 -4.87 -13.53
N PHE A 77 -11.72 -5.76 -14.52
CA PHE A 77 -10.64 -6.72 -14.72
C PHE A 77 -9.65 -6.18 -15.76
N SER A 78 -8.36 -6.23 -15.43
CA SER A 78 -7.28 -5.82 -16.32
C SER A 78 -6.12 -6.81 -16.30
N LEU A 79 -5.39 -6.86 -17.41
CA LEU A 79 -4.26 -7.74 -17.64
C LEU A 79 -3.02 -6.88 -17.88
N ASN A 80 -2.00 -7.00 -17.03
CA ASN A 80 -0.75 -6.25 -17.16
C ASN A 80 0.34 -7.14 -17.73
N SER A 81 1.20 -6.59 -18.58
CA SER A 81 2.38 -7.28 -19.09
C SER A 81 3.54 -6.33 -19.31
N LEU A 82 4.76 -6.82 -19.08
CA LEU A 82 5.99 -6.12 -19.39
C LEU A 82 6.34 -6.36 -20.86
N LEU A 83 6.22 -5.32 -21.67
CA LEU A 83 6.43 -5.37 -23.12
C LEU A 83 7.93 -5.38 -23.46
N LEU A 84 8.69 -4.47 -22.85
CA LEU A 84 10.13 -4.29 -23.08
C LEU A 84 10.83 -3.93 -21.78
N SER A 85 12.06 -4.42 -21.59
CA SER A 85 12.87 -4.09 -20.41
C SER A 85 14.38 -4.09 -20.67
N PRO A 86 14.90 -3.22 -21.54
CA PRO A 86 16.34 -3.12 -21.73
C PRO A 86 17.04 -2.63 -20.46
N SER A 87 18.17 -3.25 -20.14
CA SER A 87 18.97 -2.95 -18.94
C SER A 87 20.45 -2.86 -19.29
N SER A 88 21.14 -1.91 -18.68
CA SER A 88 22.60 -1.78 -18.72
C SER A 88 23.15 -1.64 -17.30
N SER A 89 24.46 -1.40 -17.14
CA SER A 89 25.10 -1.28 -15.82
C SER A 89 24.54 -0.12 -14.98
N ASN A 90 24.23 1.01 -15.63
CA ASN A 90 23.89 2.25 -14.93
C ASN A 90 22.44 2.72 -15.18
N TRP A 91 21.69 2.02 -16.03
CA TRP A 91 20.31 2.40 -16.33
C TRP A 91 19.46 1.18 -16.69
N TRP A 92 18.16 1.33 -16.44
CA TRP A 92 17.14 0.33 -16.74
C TRP A 92 15.90 1.05 -17.25
N VAL A 93 15.29 0.56 -18.32
CA VAL A 93 14.02 1.08 -18.85
C VAL A 93 13.03 -0.06 -18.93
N GLY A 94 11.78 0.18 -18.56
CA GLY A 94 10.69 -0.78 -18.70
C GLY A 94 9.45 -0.14 -19.33
N LEU A 95 8.85 -0.85 -20.28
CA LEU A 95 7.59 -0.49 -20.92
C LEU A 95 6.51 -1.50 -20.48
N VAL A 96 5.44 -1.03 -19.85
CA VAL A 96 4.31 -1.87 -19.41
C VAL A 96 3.07 -1.54 -20.19
N GLY A 97 2.38 -2.58 -20.63
CA GLY A 97 1.04 -2.51 -21.20
C GLY A 97 0.02 -3.07 -20.22
N GLN A 98 -1.15 -2.45 -20.18
CA GLN A 98 -2.34 -2.99 -19.53
C GLN A 98 -3.48 -3.07 -20.53
N PHE A 99 -4.23 -4.18 -20.50
CA PHE A 99 -5.36 -4.43 -21.37
C PHE A 99 -6.63 -4.72 -20.55
N LYS A 100 -7.75 -4.09 -20.92
CA LYS A 100 -9.09 -4.29 -20.31
C LYS A 100 -10.02 -5.03 -21.28
N PRO A 101 -10.18 -6.35 -21.16
CA PRO A 101 -10.84 -7.16 -22.20
C PRO A 101 -12.37 -7.06 -22.22
N LYS A 102 -13.03 -6.60 -21.14
CA LYS A 102 -14.50 -6.72 -21.00
C LYS A 102 -15.26 -6.02 -22.13
N LYS A 103 -14.87 -4.79 -22.47
CA LYS A 103 -15.50 -4.01 -23.53
C LYS A 103 -15.32 -4.69 -24.89
N LEU A 104 -14.10 -5.16 -25.19
CA LEU A 104 -13.81 -5.90 -26.43
C LEU A 104 -14.70 -7.14 -26.55
N PHE A 105 -14.79 -7.98 -25.51
CA PHE A 105 -15.62 -9.17 -25.55
C PHE A 105 -17.12 -8.85 -25.64
N ALA A 106 -17.58 -7.78 -24.98
CA ALA A 106 -18.97 -7.35 -25.08
C ALA A 106 -19.33 -6.89 -26.49
N ASP A 107 -18.46 -6.08 -27.11
CA ASP A 107 -18.64 -5.56 -28.46
C ASP A 107 -18.57 -6.70 -29.50
N VAL A 108 -17.57 -7.59 -29.40
CA VAL A 108 -17.46 -8.78 -30.27
C VAL A 108 -18.68 -9.68 -30.13
N LYS A 109 -19.17 -9.92 -28.91
CA LYS A 109 -20.37 -10.74 -28.69
C LYS A 109 -21.63 -10.08 -29.27
N ALA A 110 -21.75 -8.76 -29.20
CA ALA A 110 -22.85 -8.03 -29.81
C ALA A 110 -22.80 -8.14 -31.34
N ASN A 111 -21.62 -7.98 -31.94
CA ASN A 111 -21.43 -8.12 -33.39
C ASN A 111 -21.75 -9.53 -33.89
N ILE A 112 -21.31 -10.58 -33.17
CA ILE A 112 -21.61 -11.98 -33.52
C ILE A 112 -23.12 -12.26 -33.40
N ARG A 113 -23.82 -11.68 -32.42
CA ARG A 113 -25.28 -11.88 -32.26
C ARG A 113 -26.10 -11.20 -33.34
N ASN A 114 -25.61 -10.09 -33.88
CA ASN A 114 -26.28 -9.33 -34.93
C ASN A 114 -25.87 -9.79 -36.34
N ALA A 115 -24.96 -10.75 -36.44
CA ALA A 115 -24.45 -11.29 -37.70
C ALA A 115 -25.26 -12.52 -38.13
N GLU A 116 -25.81 -12.49 -39.34
CA GLU A 116 -26.44 -13.66 -39.97
C GLU A 116 -25.39 -14.55 -40.69
N GLU A 117 -24.30 -13.97 -41.22
CA GLU A 117 -23.16 -14.70 -41.84
C GLU A 117 -21.79 -14.07 -41.49
N TRP A 118 -20.72 -14.89 -41.51
CA TRP A 118 -19.35 -14.45 -41.20
C TRP A 118 -18.71 -13.67 -42.35
N ASP A 119 -19.06 -12.38 -42.46
CA ASP A 119 -18.60 -11.49 -43.54
C ASP A 119 -17.31 -10.69 -43.24
N LEU A 120 -16.65 -10.23 -44.31
CA LEU A 120 -15.50 -9.30 -44.26
C LEU A 120 -15.82 -7.98 -43.55
N GLN A 121 -17.09 -7.57 -43.51
CA GLN A 121 -17.54 -6.39 -42.76
C GLN A 121 -17.43 -6.61 -41.24
N LEU A 122 -17.76 -7.80 -40.74
CA LEU A 122 -17.59 -8.17 -39.34
C LEU A 122 -16.12 -8.18 -38.93
N PHE A 123 -15.22 -8.58 -39.82
CA PHE A 123 -13.78 -8.53 -39.57
C PHE A 123 -13.27 -7.07 -39.47
N LYS A 124 -13.72 -6.19 -40.38
CA LYS A 124 -13.39 -4.76 -40.32
C LYS A 124 -13.92 -4.09 -39.05
N ASP A 125 -15.16 -4.39 -38.66
CA ASP A 125 -15.75 -3.82 -37.45
C ASP A 125 -15.12 -4.39 -36.18
N THR A 126 -14.83 -5.68 -36.14
CA THR A 126 -14.05 -6.31 -35.06
C THR A 126 -12.66 -5.68 -34.91
N THR A 127 -11.98 -5.40 -36.03
CA THR A 127 -10.66 -4.75 -36.01
C THR A 127 -10.74 -3.34 -35.42
N LYS A 128 -11.81 -2.57 -35.69
CA LYS A 128 -12.01 -1.25 -35.07
C LYS A 128 -12.13 -1.35 -33.54
N HIS A 129 -12.81 -2.39 -33.03
CA HIS A 129 -12.92 -2.60 -31.58
C HIS A 129 -11.58 -3.00 -30.95
N ILE A 130 -10.74 -3.75 -31.66
CA ILE A 130 -9.38 -4.11 -31.18
C ILE A 130 -8.46 -2.88 -31.13
N VAL A 131 -8.66 -1.87 -31.98
CA VAL A 131 -7.81 -0.67 -32.02
C VAL A 131 -8.32 0.43 -31.07
N ASP A 132 -9.37 0.15 -30.28
CA ASP A 132 -9.91 1.12 -29.33
C ASP A 132 -8.89 1.44 -28.22
N LYS A 133 -8.38 2.67 -28.25
CA LYS A 133 -7.39 3.20 -27.30
C LYS A 133 -7.86 3.12 -25.86
N SER A 134 -9.16 3.11 -25.60
CA SER A 134 -9.69 3.02 -24.22
C SER A 134 -9.43 1.66 -23.55
N LEU A 135 -9.13 0.63 -24.34
CA LEU A 135 -8.83 -0.72 -23.84
C LEU A 135 -7.39 -0.84 -23.31
N TYR A 136 -6.49 0.03 -23.76
CA TYR A 136 -5.06 -0.09 -23.53
C TYR A 136 -4.55 1.07 -22.69
N SER A 137 -3.76 0.73 -21.67
CA SER A 137 -2.96 1.69 -20.92
C SER A 137 -1.48 1.35 -21.11
N ILE A 138 -0.64 2.37 -21.19
CA ILE A 138 0.79 2.21 -21.40
C ILE A 138 1.56 3.07 -20.41
N GLY A 139 2.67 2.54 -19.90
CA GLY A 139 3.58 3.31 -19.07
C GLY A 139 5.03 3.02 -19.38
N LEU A 140 5.87 4.02 -19.15
CA LEU A 140 7.31 3.98 -19.33
C LEU A 140 7.97 4.32 -17.99
N TRP A 141 8.88 3.45 -17.54
CA TRP A 141 9.70 3.67 -16.37
C TRP A 141 11.16 3.64 -16.76
N THR A 142 11.92 4.56 -16.19
CA THR A 142 13.36 4.64 -16.37
C THR A 142 14.00 4.79 -15.00
N GLN A 143 14.95 3.92 -14.67
CA GLN A 143 15.79 4.04 -13.49
C GLN A 143 17.22 4.31 -13.95
N ILE A 144 17.86 5.31 -13.36
CA ILE A 144 19.24 5.73 -13.68
C ILE A 144 20.01 5.75 -12.36
N ALA A 145 21.11 5.01 -12.28
CA ALA A 145 22.04 5.09 -11.17
C ALA A 145 22.97 6.31 -11.39
N LEU A 146 22.93 7.25 -10.45
CA LEU A 146 23.76 8.45 -10.43
C LEU A 146 24.96 8.19 -9.50
N GLY A 147 25.93 7.40 -9.99
CA GLY A 147 27.09 6.97 -9.22
C GLY A 147 26.84 5.70 -8.40
N SER A 148 27.56 5.54 -7.28
CA SER A 148 27.54 4.32 -6.46
C SER A 148 26.34 4.21 -5.51
N SER A 149 25.73 5.35 -5.14
CA SER A 149 24.73 5.39 -4.07
C SER A 149 23.39 5.99 -4.51
N SER A 150 23.40 6.99 -5.39
CA SER A 150 22.19 7.73 -5.76
C SER A 150 21.45 7.05 -6.91
N SER A 151 20.12 7.10 -6.89
CA SER A 151 19.30 6.64 -8.01
C SER A 151 18.17 7.63 -8.34
N LEU A 152 17.87 7.72 -9.64
CA LEU A 152 16.80 8.54 -10.19
C LEU A 152 15.80 7.62 -10.88
N LEU A 153 14.54 7.72 -10.50
CA LEU A 153 13.43 7.03 -11.12
C LEU A 153 12.50 8.04 -11.79
N LEU A 154 12.21 7.77 -13.07
CA LEU A 154 11.26 8.50 -13.88
C LEU A 154 10.13 7.54 -14.27
N ASN A 155 8.89 7.98 -14.10
CA ASN A 155 7.69 7.27 -14.52
C ASN A 155 6.84 8.23 -15.37
N ALA A 156 6.38 7.75 -16.51
CA ALA A 156 5.32 8.38 -17.28
C ALA A 156 4.29 7.33 -17.71
N GLU A 157 3.06 7.43 -17.21
CA GLU A 157 1.97 6.49 -17.51
C GLU A 157 0.73 7.19 -18.05
N ARG A 158 0.08 6.55 -19.03
CA ARG A 158 -1.17 6.98 -19.63
C ARG A 158 -2.19 5.85 -19.54
N LEU A 159 -3.24 6.10 -18.79
CA LEU A 159 -4.40 5.21 -18.70
C LEU A 159 -5.31 5.41 -19.92
N GLY A 160 -5.82 4.33 -20.50
CA GLY A 160 -6.75 4.38 -21.63
C GLY A 160 -8.13 4.91 -21.23
N ASP A 161 -8.55 4.69 -19.98
CA ASP A 161 -9.86 5.07 -19.45
C ASP A 161 -9.90 6.48 -18.83
N LYS A 162 -8.74 7.11 -18.66
CA LYS A 162 -8.60 8.45 -18.07
C LYS A 162 -7.90 9.38 -19.04
N ASN A 163 -8.39 10.61 -19.13
CA ASN A 163 -7.71 11.65 -19.87
C ASN A 163 -6.56 12.22 -19.01
N GLY A 164 -5.35 12.19 -19.55
CA GLY A 164 -4.18 12.77 -18.90
C GLY A 164 -2.97 11.86 -18.92
N LEU A 165 -1.81 12.46 -18.67
CA LEU A 165 -0.54 11.78 -18.50
C LEU A 165 -0.13 11.93 -17.04
N ARG A 166 0.13 10.83 -16.34
CA ARG A 166 0.74 10.85 -15.02
C ARG A 166 2.23 10.77 -15.15
N LYS A 167 2.93 11.65 -14.45
CA LYS A 167 4.39 11.70 -14.38
C LYS A 167 4.82 11.64 -12.94
N LYS A 168 5.87 10.89 -12.65
CA LYS A 168 6.47 10.84 -11.33
C LYS A 168 7.99 10.78 -11.45
N LEU A 169 8.65 11.57 -10.62
CA LEU A 169 10.09 11.70 -10.50
C LEU A 169 10.44 11.36 -9.06
N MET A 170 11.36 10.44 -8.84
CA MET A 170 11.86 10.09 -7.52
C MET A 170 13.38 10.05 -7.55
N PHE A 171 14.00 10.75 -6.60
CA PHE A 171 15.43 10.72 -6.37
C PHE A 171 15.67 10.14 -4.97
N VAL A 172 16.49 9.09 -4.91
CA VAL A 172 16.85 8.41 -3.66
C VAL A 172 18.35 8.49 -3.49
N HIS A 173 18.79 8.96 -2.33
CA HIS A 173 20.18 9.03 -1.94
C HIS A 173 20.37 8.45 -0.52
N PRO A 174 20.94 7.24 -0.39
CA PRO A 174 21.30 6.69 0.89
C PRO A 174 22.57 7.36 1.41
N LEU A 175 22.48 7.90 2.62
CA LEU A 175 23.59 8.39 3.44
C LEU A 175 23.94 7.32 4.47
N GLU A 176 25.08 7.44 5.16
CA GLU A 176 25.57 6.41 6.10
C GLU A 176 24.55 6.00 7.18
N LYS A 177 23.71 6.93 7.65
CA LYS A 177 22.72 6.70 8.72
C LYS A 177 21.32 7.20 8.38
N HIS A 178 21.12 7.68 7.15
CA HIS A 178 19.89 8.34 6.72
C HIS A 178 19.55 7.98 5.29
N ASP A 179 18.25 7.89 5.01
CA ASP A 179 17.76 7.78 3.64
C ASP A 179 17.11 9.12 3.26
N LEU A 180 17.65 9.77 2.22
CA LEU A 180 17.09 10.97 1.61
C LEU A 180 16.27 10.58 0.38
N THR A 181 15.01 11.02 0.35
CA THR A 181 14.08 10.79 -0.76
C THR A 181 13.45 12.10 -1.20
N VAL A 182 13.47 12.38 -2.49
CA VAL A 182 12.76 13.50 -3.11
C VAL A 182 11.82 12.95 -4.15
N GLU A 183 10.53 13.23 -4.03
CA GLU A 183 9.51 12.72 -4.93
C GLU A 183 8.62 13.85 -5.45
N ALA A 184 8.44 13.93 -6.76
CA ALA A 184 7.53 14.87 -7.40
C ALA A 184 6.58 14.13 -8.34
N ALA A 185 5.28 14.41 -8.27
CA ALA A 185 4.26 13.70 -9.04
C ALA A 185 3.15 14.61 -9.59
N TRP A 186 2.65 14.28 -10.78
CA TRP A 186 1.70 15.06 -11.57
C TRP A 186 0.79 14.18 -12.46
N PRO A 187 -0.51 14.04 -12.17
CA PRO A 187 -1.12 14.10 -10.85
C PRO A 187 -0.79 12.84 -10.01
N ASP A 188 -0.82 13.02 -8.71
CA ASP A 188 -0.52 11.98 -7.72
C ASP A 188 -1.80 11.42 -7.09
N LEU A 189 -1.81 10.13 -6.77
CA LEU A 189 -3.00 9.42 -6.30
C LEU A 189 -2.93 9.18 -4.79
N PHE A 190 -3.91 9.66 -4.04
CA PHE A 190 -4.03 9.45 -2.60
C PHE A 190 -5.24 8.59 -2.24
N LEU A 191 -5.07 7.71 -1.25
CA LEU A 191 -6.10 6.88 -0.65
C LEU A 191 -6.42 7.34 0.78
N ASP A 192 -7.69 7.66 1.01
CA ASP A 192 -8.23 8.02 2.31
C ASP A 192 -8.63 6.76 3.12
N HIS A 193 -8.66 6.84 4.44
CA HIS A 193 -9.07 5.76 5.37
C HIS A 193 -10.49 5.23 5.08
N LYS A 194 -11.35 6.06 4.47
CA LYS A 194 -12.69 5.67 4.02
C LYS A 194 -12.67 4.78 2.77
N GLY A 195 -11.52 4.51 2.17
CA GLY A 195 -11.38 3.78 0.91
C GLY A 195 -11.67 4.65 -0.32
N ARG A 196 -11.51 5.97 -0.20
CA ARG A 196 -11.78 6.95 -1.28
C ARG A 196 -10.48 7.41 -1.90
N PHE A 197 -10.46 7.48 -3.23
CA PHE A 197 -9.32 7.94 -4.00
C PHE A 197 -9.45 9.41 -4.39
N TRP A 198 -8.33 10.14 -4.27
CA TRP A 198 -8.18 11.56 -4.56
C TRP A 198 -6.96 11.79 -5.46
N ASP A 199 -7.16 12.47 -6.58
CA ASP A 199 -6.09 12.94 -7.44
C ASP A 199 -5.66 14.34 -7.04
N VAL A 200 -4.40 14.49 -6.65
CA VAL A 200 -3.78 15.78 -6.34
C VAL A 200 -3.00 16.25 -7.58
N PRO A 201 -3.31 17.42 -8.16
CA PRO A 201 -2.72 17.86 -9.42
C PRO A 201 -1.19 17.95 -9.42
N GLU A 202 -0.60 18.47 -8.35
CA GLU A 202 0.85 18.48 -8.16
C GLU A 202 1.20 18.14 -6.70
N SER A 203 2.09 17.16 -6.51
CA SER A 203 2.65 16.83 -5.19
C SER A 203 4.18 16.82 -5.24
N LEU A 204 4.81 17.41 -4.24
CA LEU A 204 6.26 17.42 -4.04
C LEU A 204 6.58 17.07 -2.60
N ASN A 205 7.37 16.03 -2.40
CA ASN A 205 7.82 15.52 -1.11
C ASN A 205 9.34 15.56 -1.07
N PHE A 206 9.86 16.02 0.06
CA PHE A 206 11.26 15.91 0.41
C PHE A 206 11.32 15.29 1.79
N ASP A 207 11.96 14.15 1.94
CA ASP A 207 11.95 13.37 3.17
C ASP A 207 13.35 12.88 3.52
N VAL A 208 13.71 13.01 4.79
CA VAL A 208 14.93 12.48 5.38
C VAL A 208 14.53 11.62 6.57
N SER A 209 14.85 10.34 6.49
CA SER A 209 14.55 9.37 7.54
C SER A 209 15.83 8.76 8.09
N SER A 210 15.89 8.56 9.41
CA SER A 210 16.94 7.72 9.98
C SER A 210 16.71 6.26 9.59
N LEU A 211 17.78 5.50 9.40
CA LEU A 211 17.68 4.04 9.23
C LEU A 211 16.88 3.43 10.39
N ALA A 212 16.01 2.47 10.09
CA ALA A 212 15.11 1.87 11.08
C ALA A 212 15.83 0.76 11.86
N PRO A 213 16.18 0.96 13.15
CA PRO A 213 16.69 -0.12 13.98
C PRO A 213 15.55 -1.08 14.37
N GLU A 214 15.88 -2.34 14.68
CA GLU A 214 14.89 -3.31 15.20
C GLU A 214 14.25 -2.82 16.52
N THR A 215 15.08 -2.25 17.38
CA THR A 215 14.68 -1.53 18.60
C THR A 215 15.51 -0.26 18.71
N GLY A 216 14.86 0.86 19.01
CA GLY A 216 15.57 2.12 19.20
C GLY A 216 14.79 3.33 18.75
N LEU A 217 15.51 4.45 18.70
CA LEU A 217 14.99 5.74 18.32
C LEU A 217 15.04 5.91 16.80
N ARG A 218 13.91 6.28 16.20
CA ARG A 218 13.77 6.62 14.79
C ARG A 218 13.21 8.03 14.68
N TYR A 219 13.79 8.83 13.80
CA TYR A 219 13.28 10.17 13.50
C TYR A 219 13.17 10.38 12.00
N ARG A 220 12.29 11.31 11.65
CA ARG A 220 11.98 11.63 10.28
C ARG A 220 11.60 13.08 10.13
N PHE A 221 12.13 13.73 9.11
CA PHE A 221 11.83 15.10 8.74
C PHE A 221 11.38 15.15 7.28
N GLY A 222 10.35 15.92 7.00
CA GLY A 222 9.77 16.02 5.67
C GLY A 222 9.23 17.40 5.35
N LEU A 223 9.28 17.76 4.08
CA LEU A 223 8.60 18.91 3.49
C LEU A 223 7.64 18.37 2.44
N HIS A 224 6.36 18.73 2.56
CA HIS A 224 5.32 18.37 1.63
C HIS A 224 4.70 19.62 1.03
N LYS A 225 4.65 19.70 -0.30
CA LYS A 225 3.97 20.74 -1.04
C LYS A 225 2.89 20.13 -1.92
N SER A 226 1.66 20.57 -1.73
CA SER A 226 0.52 20.25 -2.59
C SER A 226 0.05 21.51 -3.31
N LYS A 227 -0.37 21.36 -4.57
CA LYS A 227 -0.95 22.45 -5.37
C LYS A 227 -2.13 21.94 -6.18
N GLY A 228 -3.16 22.80 -6.29
CA GLY A 228 -4.42 22.49 -6.94
C GLY A 228 -5.40 21.74 -6.04
N ASP A 229 -6.67 21.82 -6.38
CA ASP A 229 -7.72 21.20 -5.57
C ASP A 229 -7.80 19.68 -5.82
N PRO A 230 -7.82 18.85 -4.77
CA PRO A 230 -7.93 17.39 -4.92
C PRO A 230 -9.24 16.99 -5.60
N GLN A 231 -9.14 16.15 -6.63
CA GLN A 231 -10.29 15.66 -7.39
C GLN A 231 -10.65 14.21 -7.04
N PRO A 232 -11.93 13.87 -6.83
CA PRO A 232 -12.34 12.49 -6.59
C PRO A 232 -12.20 11.64 -7.86
N VAL A 233 -11.58 10.46 -7.75
CA VAL A 233 -11.29 9.59 -8.92
C VAL A 233 -12.50 8.78 -9.39
N ASN A 234 -13.38 8.38 -8.46
CA ASN A 234 -14.52 7.49 -8.73
C ASN A 234 -15.85 8.11 -8.25
N ALA A 235 -16.98 7.67 -8.81
CA ALA A 235 -18.32 8.10 -8.36
C ALA A 235 -18.60 7.78 -6.87
N VAL A 236 -17.93 6.76 -6.34
CA VAL A 236 -17.94 6.42 -4.90
C VAL A 236 -17.19 7.47 -4.07
N SER A 237 -16.13 8.08 -4.63
CA SER A 237 -15.44 9.23 -4.02
C SER A 237 -16.25 10.53 -4.14
N ALA A 238 -17.08 10.67 -5.17
CA ALA A 238 -17.85 11.89 -5.44
C ALA A 238 -19.16 12.03 -4.62
N SER A 239 -19.72 10.93 -4.12
CA SER A 239 -21.07 10.90 -3.51
C SER A 239 -21.10 11.14 -1.99
N GLY A 240 -19.95 11.37 -1.34
CA GLY A 240 -19.96 11.48 0.12
C GLY A 240 -18.71 12.11 0.72
N GLY A 241 -18.69 13.43 0.77
CA GLY A 241 -17.88 14.24 1.69
C GLY A 241 -16.67 14.92 1.09
N ASP A 242 -16.32 16.06 1.67
CA ASP A 242 -15.22 16.93 1.26
C ASP A 242 -13.85 16.24 1.25
N ALA A 243 -12.92 16.84 0.50
CA ALA A 243 -11.53 16.41 0.45
C ALA A 243 -10.87 16.49 1.84
N PRO A 244 -9.98 15.53 2.19
CA PRO A 244 -9.20 15.60 3.42
C PRO A 244 -8.41 16.91 3.51
N THR A 245 -8.43 17.53 4.69
CA THR A 245 -7.78 18.83 4.91
C THR A 245 -6.26 18.79 4.74
N SER A 246 -5.65 17.60 4.87
CA SER A 246 -4.22 17.34 4.64
C SER A 246 -3.82 17.33 3.16
N LEU A 247 -4.77 17.17 2.23
CA LEU A 247 -4.49 17.19 0.78
C LEU A 247 -4.67 18.57 0.15
N MET A 248 -5.37 19.49 0.83
CA MET A 248 -5.60 20.83 0.31
C MET A 248 -4.29 21.59 0.08
N PRO A 249 -4.22 22.50 -0.92
CA PRO A 249 -3.00 23.21 -1.30
C PRO A 249 -2.23 23.82 -0.12
N GLY A 250 -0.91 23.73 -0.17
CA GLY A 250 -0.04 24.34 0.83
C GLY A 250 1.33 23.68 0.93
N LEU A 251 2.23 24.31 1.68
CA LEU A 251 3.54 23.80 2.03
C LEU A 251 3.56 23.48 3.52
N CYS A 252 3.81 22.23 3.88
CA CYS A 252 3.90 21.73 5.24
C CYS A 252 5.30 21.21 5.52
N ALA A 253 5.90 21.66 6.61
CA ALA A 253 7.07 21.03 7.21
C ALA A 253 6.61 20.10 8.33
N LYS A 254 7.11 18.86 8.34
CA LYS A 254 6.75 17.86 9.34
C LYS A 254 7.99 17.19 9.92
N ALA A 255 7.96 16.96 11.22
CA ALA A 255 8.97 16.21 11.95
C ALA A 255 8.28 15.17 12.81
N ALA A 256 8.87 13.99 12.94
CA ALA A 256 8.41 12.96 13.86
C ALA A 256 9.59 12.24 14.50
N VAL A 257 9.41 11.86 15.76
CA VAL A 257 10.36 11.03 16.52
C VAL A 257 9.57 9.90 17.15
N SER A 258 10.13 8.70 17.12
CA SER A 258 9.52 7.50 17.69
C SER A 258 10.57 6.64 18.37
N TYR A 259 10.13 5.86 19.34
CA TYR A 259 10.92 4.84 20.00
C TYR A 259 10.19 3.50 19.89
N LYS A 260 10.89 2.51 19.33
CA LYS A 260 10.39 1.14 19.14
C LYS A 260 11.09 0.20 20.10
N ALA A 261 10.31 -0.63 20.78
CA ALA A 261 10.79 -1.69 21.66
C ALA A 261 10.12 -3.01 21.30
N ASN A 262 10.86 -4.10 21.40
CA ASN A 262 10.36 -5.46 21.22
C ASN A 262 10.88 -6.35 22.35
N ARG A 263 10.04 -7.27 22.81
CA ARG A 263 10.41 -8.27 23.82
C ARG A 263 9.77 -9.60 23.47
N ASP A 264 10.61 -10.61 23.31
CA ASP A 264 10.14 -11.98 23.14
C ASP A 264 9.72 -12.55 24.50
N LEU A 265 8.51 -13.10 24.54
CA LEU A 265 8.00 -13.84 25.69
C LEU A 265 8.42 -15.30 25.62
N TRP A 266 8.47 -15.84 24.40
CA TRP A 266 8.85 -17.22 24.13
C TRP A 266 9.51 -17.30 22.76
N ARG A 267 10.69 -17.92 22.73
CA ARG A 267 11.39 -18.32 21.52
C ARG A 267 12.11 -19.62 21.87
N PRO A 268 11.91 -20.72 21.13
CA PRO A 268 12.66 -21.94 21.36
C PRO A 268 14.13 -21.67 21.04
N GLN A 269 15.02 -22.01 21.97
CA GLN A 269 16.46 -22.02 21.70
C GLN A 269 16.73 -23.03 20.57
N GLU A 270 17.45 -22.58 19.54
CA GLU A 270 18.09 -23.53 18.63
C GLU A 270 19.10 -24.31 19.48
N LYS A 271 18.88 -25.62 19.59
CA LYS A 271 19.98 -26.50 19.97
C LYS A 271 20.95 -26.42 18.80
N GLU A 272 22.10 -25.80 18.99
CA GLU A 272 23.26 -26.09 18.14
C GLU A 272 23.43 -27.59 18.21
N ASN A 273 22.92 -28.30 17.20
CA ASN A 273 23.24 -29.70 17.06
C ASN A 273 24.73 -29.73 16.76
N GLU A 274 25.47 -30.15 17.78
CA GLU A 274 26.79 -30.72 17.67
C GLU A 274 26.84 -31.55 16.38
N THR A 275 27.77 -31.18 15.52
CA THR A 275 28.36 -31.96 14.44
C THR A 275 28.02 -33.46 14.50
N GLY A 276 27.31 -33.98 13.50
CA GLY A 276 27.44 -35.38 13.08
C GLY A 276 26.30 -36.37 13.32
N GLU A 277 25.07 -36.09 12.87
CA GLU A 277 24.14 -37.17 12.47
C GLU A 277 23.54 -36.85 11.09
N GLU A 278 24.07 -37.52 10.05
CA GLU A 278 23.84 -37.26 8.62
C GLU A 278 22.46 -37.69 8.08
N ASP A 279 21.51 -38.15 8.90
CA ASP A 279 20.33 -38.89 8.40
C ASP A 279 18.95 -38.23 8.59
N THR A 280 18.88 -36.97 9.03
CA THR A 280 17.61 -36.21 8.94
C THR A 280 17.72 -35.08 7.92
N PRO A 281 16.92 -35.08 6.83
CA PRO A 281 16.91 -33.94 5.94
C PRO A 281 16.45 -32.72 6.73
N VAL A 282 17.36 -31.77 6.94
CA VAL A 282 17.04 -30.47 7.52
C VAL A 282 16.13 -29.78 6.51
N PHE A 283 14.82 -29.91 6.68
CA PHE A 283 13.85 -29.25 5.82
C PHE A 283 14.02 -27.74 5.98
N LEU A 284 14.66 -27.13 4.98
CA LEU A 284 14.78 -25.68 4.86
C LEU A 284 13.37 -25.07 4.89
N PRO A 285 13.14 -24.03 5.71
CA PRO A 285 11.84 -23.37 5.77
C PRO A 285 11.53 -22.74 4.41
N TYR A 286 10.25 -22.68 4.07
CA TYR A 286 9.80 -22.02 2.84
C TYR A 286 10.05 -20.50 2.86
N ASP A 287 10.13 -19.90 4.05
CA ASP A 287 10.46 -18.50 4.29
C ASP A 287 11.40 -18.40 5.50
N LEU A 288 12.61 -17.86 5.33
CA LEU A 288 13.60 -17.72 6.41
C LEU A 288 13.07 -16.90 7.59
N ARG A 289 12.18 -15.93 7.36
CA ARG A 289 11.61 -15.10 8.45
C ARG A 289 10.59 -15.83 9.31
N LEU A 290 10.09 -16.97 8.83
CA LEU A 290 9.14 -17.82 9.54
C LEU A 290 9.81 -19.08 10.09
N LYS A 291 11.15 -19.17 10.01
CA LYS A 291 11.94 -20.28 10.55
C LYS A 291 11.73 -20.45 12.06
N GLU A 292 11.66 -19.35 12.80
CA GLU A 292 11.62 -19.36 14.25
C GLU A 292 10.20 -19.10 14.76
N PRO A 293 9.53 -20.11 15.37
CA PRO A 293 8.29 -19.87 16.08
C PRO A 293 8.58 -19.02 17.31
N HIS A 294 7.74 -18.02 17.56
CA HIS A 294 7.96 -17.08 18.66
C HIS A 294 6.64 -16.49 19.14
N ALA A 295 6.64 -16.04 20.38
CA ALA A 295 5.63 -15.15 20.94
C ALA A 295 6.32 -13.87 21.40
N ALA A 296 5.91 -12.72 20.89
CA ALA A 296 6.56 -11.44 21.14
C ALA A 296 5.55 -10.32 21.38
N ILE A 297 5.90 -9.40 22.27
CA ILE A 297 5.21 -8.12 22.46
C ILE A 297 6.13 -7.03 21.95
N SER A 298 5.63 -6.22 21.03
CA SER A 298 6.33 -5.04 20.53
C SER A 298 5.46 -3.79 20.67
N GLY A 299 6.11 -2.65 20.83
CA GLY A 299 5.46 -1.37 20.99
C GLY A 299 6.25 -0.25 20.35
N ILE A 300 5.55 0.76 19.87
CA ILE A 300 6.11 2.01 19.36
C ILE A 300 5.33 3.18 19.95
N VAL A 301 6.05 4.19 20.41
CA VAL A 301 5.47 5.46 20.85
C VAL A 301 6.25 6.57 20.19
N GLY A 302 5.56 7.60 19.71
CA GLY A 302 6.19 8.73 19.04
C GLY A 302 5.39 10.00 19.10
N SER A 303 6.03 11.08 18.71
CA SER A 303 5.42 12.40 18.57
C SER A 303 5.65 12.94 17.17
N SER A 304 4.72 13.78 16.72
CA SER A 304 4.81 14.47 15.45
C SER A 304 4.50 15.95 15.61
N LEU A 305 5.22 16.77 14.84
CA LEU A 305 5.02 18.21 14.73
C LEU A 305 4.89 18.55 13.25
N ALA A 306 3.83 19.25 12.88
CA ALA A 306 3.61 19.78 11.55
C ALA A 306 3.41 21.28 11.60
N ALA A 307 4.04 22.01 10.69
CA ALA A 307 3.94 23.45 10.53
C ALA A 307 3.62 23.79 9.07
N TRP A 308 2.50 24.47 8.85
CA TRP A 308 2.12 24.96 7.54
C TRP A 308 2.80 26.30 7.27
N ILE A 309 3.62 26.38 6.23
CA ILE A 309 4.33 27.59 5.81
C ILE A 309 3.42 28.41 4.89
N THR A 310 2.79 27.76 3.90
CA THR A 310 1.81 28.38 2.99
C THR A 310 0.45 27.70 3.12
N GLY A 311 -0.62 28.39 2.71
CA GLY A 311 -2.00 27.93 2.97
C GLY A 311 -2.46 28.14 4.43
N ARG A 312 -1.79 29.05 5.16
CA ARG A 312 -2.19 29.47 6.51
C ARG A 312 -3.51 30.23 6.45
N GLY A 313 -4.44 29.90 7.34
CA GLY A 313 -5.71 30.62 7.43
C GLY A 313 -6.68 30.36 6.27
N MET A 314 -6.32 29.48 5.33
CA MET A 314 -7.24 29.03 4.29
C MET A 314 -8.44 28.34 4.96
N LEU A 315 -9.63 28.73 4.55
CA LEU A 315 -10.87 28.10 4.95
C LEU A 315 -10.94 26.75 4.23
N VAL A 316 -10.77 25.68 4.99
CA VAL A 316 -10.91 24.31 4.50
C VAL A 316 -12.17 23.74 5.15
N ASN A 317 -13.20 23.46 4.36
CA ASN A 317 -14.49 22.94 4.83
C ASN A 317 -15.09 23.76 5.98
N GLY A 318 -15.06 25.09 5.88
CA GLY A 318 -15.58 25.98 6.93
C GLY A 318 -14.68 26.14 8.16
N LYS A 319 -13.56 25.40 8.27
CA LYS A 319 -12.60 25.48 9.37
C LYS A 319 -11.28 26.11 8.93
N LYS A 320 -10.74 27.01 9.75
CA LYS A 320 -9.44 27.63 9.52
C LYS A 320 -8.33 26.61 9.80
N ARG A 321 -7.48 26.32 8.80
CA ARG A 321 -6.32 25.41 8.99
C ARG A 321 -5.38 25.97 10.05
N SER A 322 -5.02 25.16 11.06
CA SER A 322 -4.08 25.56 12.10
C SER A 322 -2.66 25.71 11.50
N PRO A 323 -1.91 26.75 11.90
CA PRO A 323 -0.56 26.97 11.37
C PRO A 323 0.45 25.94 11.90
N ILE A 324 0.22 25.40 13.09
CA ILE A 324 1.05 24.40 13.75
C ILE A 324 0.12 23.33 14.34
N SER A 325 0.54 22.07 14.26
CA SER A 325 -0.12 20.93 14.88
C SER A 325 0.94 20.04 15.52
N ALA A 326 0.71 19.62 16.76
CA ALA A 326 1.54 18.67 17.47
C ALA A 326 0.66 17.52 17.97
N ASP A 327 1.16 16.29 17.87
CA ASP A 327 0.41 15.12 18.31
C ASP A 327 1.33 13.99 18.77
N VAL A 328 0.77 13.05 19.53
CA VAL A 328 1.44 11.83 20.01
C VAL A 328 0.71 10.64 19.43
N PHE A 329 1.45 9.68 18.89
CA PHE A 329 0.94 8.44 18.35
C PHE A 329 1.60 7.25 19.03
N GLY A 330 0.93 6.10 19.01
CA GLY A 330 1.49 4.88 19.54
C GLY A 330 0.81 3.64 18.99
N SER A 331 1.53 2.53 19.00
CA SER A 331 1.00 1.24 18.62
C SER A 331 1.59 0.13 19.49
N ALA A 332 0.77 -0.84 19.85
CA ALA A 332 1.19 -2.05 20.55
C ALA A 332 0.79 -3.28 19.72
N CYS A 333 1.68 -4.25 19.59
CA CYS A 333 1.47 -5.47 18.82
C CYS A 333 1.84 -6.70 19.66
N TYR A 334 0.96 -7.69 19.65
CA TYR A 334 1.23 -9.04 20.12
C TYR A 334 1.31 -9.97 18.92
N THR A 335 2.41 -10.69 18.79
CA THR A 335 2.65 -11.68 17.74
C THR A 335 2.77 -13.05 18.38
N PHE A 336 2.03 -14.02 17.84
CA PHE A 336 2.17 -15.43 18.16
C PHE A 336 2.33 -16.23 16.87
N GLN A 337 3.41 -16.99 16.76
CA GLN A 337 3.68 -17.88 15.64
C GLN A 337 3.98 -19.29 16.15
N LYS A 338 3.25 -20.26 15.60
CA LYS A 338 3.47 -21.68 15.80
C LYS A 338 4.03 -22.30 14.51
N GLY A 339 5.03 -23.16 14.69
CA GLY A 339 5.71 -23.91 13.62
C GLY A 339 6.79 -23.13 12.87
N ARG A 340 7.54 -23.88 12.06
CA ARG A 340 8.77 -23.42 11.36
C ARG A 340 8.56 -23.19 9.86
N PHE A 341 7.35 -23.43 9.37
CA PHE A 341 6.99 -23.34 7.95
C PHE A 341 7.96 -24.10 7.03
N SER A 342 8.29 -25.34 7.39
CA SER A 342 9.15 -26.25 6.64
C SER A 342 8.44 -27.51 6.16
N LYS A 343 7.37 -27.95 6.86
CA LYS A 343 6.59 -29.13 6.46
C LYS A 343 5.58 -28.81 5.36
N LEU A 344 5.09 -29.85 4.70
CA LEU A 344 4.10 -29.72 3.62
C LEU A 344 2.73 -29.26 4.10
N TYR A 345 2.30 -29.56 5.33
CA TYR A 345 0.95 -29.22 5.80
C TYR A 345 0.95 -28.91 7.30
N GLY A 346 0.10 -27.96 7.69
CA GLY A 346 -0.25 -27.69 9.09
C GLY A 346 0.92 -27.25 9.98
N ASP A 347 2.01 -26.75 9.41
CA ASP A 347 3.18 -26.29 10.17
C ASP A 347 2.97 -24.88 10.68
N LEU A 348 2.64 -23.94 9.78
CA LEU A 348 2.53 -22.52 10.12
C LEU A 348 1.11 -22.13 10.51
N THR A 349 0.97 -21.61 11.73
CA THR A 349 -0.15 -20.79 12.16
C THR A 349 0.38 -19.56 12.87
N ARG A 350 -0.06 -18.38 12.46
CA ARG A 350 0.39 -17.11 13.02
C ARG A 350 -0.78 -16.17 13.24
N VAL A 351 -0.76 -15.49 14.38
CA VAL A 351 -1.72 -14.46 14.76
C VAL A 351 -0.93 -13.23 15.17
N ASP A 352 -1.20 -12.09 14.54
CA ASP A 352 -0.73 -10.80 15.01
C ASP A 352 -1.93 -9.93 15.38
N ALA A 353 -1.94 -9.37 16.59
CA ALA A 353 -2.95 -8.44 17.06
C ALA A 353 -2.28 -7.12 17.41
N ARG A 354 -2.69 -6.06 16.73
CA ARG A 354 -2.10 -4.73 16.86
C ARG A 354 -3.16 -3.68 17.16
N VAL A 355 -2.89 -2.81 18.12
CA VAL A 355 -3.72 -1.66 18.45
C VAL A 355 -2.96 -0.39 18.11
N ASP A 356 -3.56 0.46 17.28
CA ASP A 356 -3.01 1.72 16.82
C ASP A 356 -3.80 2.90 17.41
N VAL A 357 -3.06 3.86 17.97
CA VAL A 357 -3.57 5.15 18.42
C VAL A 357 -2.89 6.24 17.61
N SER A 358 -3.60 6.78 16.63
CA SER A 358 -3.12 7.82 15.72
C SER A 358 -2.92 9.18 16.39
N SER A 359 -3.76 9.51 17.38
CA SER A 359 -3.78 10.81 18.04
C SER A 359 -4.16 10.68 19.52
N ALA A 360 -3.16 10.68 20.40
CA ALA A 360 -3.40 10.63 21.84
C ALA A 360 -3.99 11.95 22.35
N SER A 361 -3.65 13.08 21.72
CA SER A 361 -4.19 14.40 22.11
C SER A 361 -5.69 14.49 21.85
N ALA A 362 -6.15 14.05 20.67
CA ALA A 362 -7.57 14.04 20.35
C ALA A 362 -8.36 13.00 21.16
N LEU A 363 -7.74 11.84 21.44
CA LEU A 363 -8.31 10.83 22.31
C LEU A 363 -8.51 11.36 23.74
N ALA A 364 -7.49 12.02 24.32
CA ALA A 364 -7.58 12.63 25.65
C ALA A 364 -8.65 13.73 25.72
N GLN A 365 -8.68 14.65 24.75
CA GLN A 365 -9.71 15.71 24.68
C GLN A 365 -11.13 15.12 24.70
N ARG A 366 -11.37 14.03 23.98
CA ARG A 366 -12.68 13.36 23.96
C ARG A 366 -13.01 12.71 25.30
N ILE A 367 -12.07 12.01 25.93
CA ILE A 367 -12.29 11.43 27.27
C ILE A 367 -12.65 12.54 28.26
N PHE A 368 -11.90 13.65 28.25
CA PHE A 368 -12.21 14.82 29.09
C PHE A 368 -13.59 15.42 28.77
N HIS A 369 -13.96 15.57 27.49
CA HIS A 369 -15.27 16.09 27.10
C HIS A 369 -16.43 15.12 27.41
N ALA A 370 -16.22 13.82 27.30
CA ALA A 370 -17.20 12.79 27.66
C ALA A 370 -17.44 12.77 29.18
N ILE A 371 -16.40 12.98 29.97
CA ILE A 371 -16.50 13.14 31.43
C ILE A 371 -17.18 14.48 31.79
N ARG A 372 -17.01 15.53 30.99
CA ARG A 372 -17.57 16.89 31.25
C ARG A 372 -18.97 17.17 30.67
N ARG A 373 -19.55 16.36 29.77
CA ARG A 373 -20.83 16.67 29.09
C ARG A 373 -21.99 15.76 29.48
N SER A 374 -23.12 16.40 29.80
CA SER A 374 -24.47 15.84 29.84
C SER A 374 -24.94 15.33 28.45
N PRO A 375 -25.93 14.41 28.40
CA PRO A 375 -26.31 13.68 27.19
C PRO A 375 -27.08 14.58 26.21
N GLY A 376 -26.38 15.29 25.33
CA GLY A 376 -27.05 16.11 24.31
C GLY A 376 -26.18 16.85 23.28
N GLY A 377 -24.87 16.60 23.21
CA GLY A 377 -23.96 17.33 22.31
C GLY A 377 -23.74 16.65 20.95
N ASP A 378 -23.97 17.41 19.88
CA ASP A 378 -24.02 17.05 18.46
C ASP A 378 -22.91 16.13 17.91
N LYS A 379 -23.31 15.20 17.02
CA LYS A 379 -22.43 14.25 16.31
C LYS A 379 -21.71 14.94 15.15
N SER A 380 -20.62 15.66 15.43
CA SER A 380 -19.79 16.21 14.36
C SER A 380 -19.03 15.09 13.62
N SER A 381 -19.15 15.08 12.29
CA SER A 381 -18.72 14.06 11.33
C SER A 381 -17.20 13.84 11.13
N ASP A 382 -16.35 14.38 12.00
CA ASP A 382 -14.89 14.16 11.98
C ASP A 382 -14.44 12.96 12.87
N ASP A 383 -15.40 12.11 13.26
CA ASP A 383 -15.31 10.92 14.17
C ASP A 383 -14.24 9.86 13.88
N ALA A 384 -13.39 10.05 12.87
CA ALA A 384 -12.49 9.00 12.35
C ALA A 384 -11.04 9.07 12.84
N LEU A 385 -10.54 10.23 13.28
CA LEU A 385 -9.14 10.43 13.67
C LEU A 385 -8.83 10.05 15.13
N TRP A 386 -9.86 9.74 15.92
CA TRP A 386 -9.78 9.73 17.40
C TRP A 386 -9.94 8.33 18.00
N SER A 387 -10.52 7.40 17.25
CA SER A 387 -10.80 6.03 17.69
C SER A 387 -9.56 5.15 17.55
N PRO A 388 -9.18 4.38 18.58
CA PRO A 388 -8.14 3.37 18.43
C PRO A 388 -8.57 2.35 17.37
N ARG A 389 -7.61 1.89 16.58
CA ARG A 389 -7.83 0.91 15.52
C ARG A 389 -7.21 -0.41 15.93
N LEU A 390 -7.98 -1.48 15.80
CA LEU A 390 -7.52 -2.84 16.04
C LEU A 390 -7.28 -3.51 14.70
N ASN A 391 -6.02 -3.86 14.45
CA ASN A 391 -5.57 -4.63 13.29
C ASN A 391 -5.33 -6.08 13.72
N LEU A 392 -6.06 -7.02 13.14
CA LEU A 392 -5.93 -8.45 13.39
C LEU A 392 -5.49 -9.14 12.10
N ILE A 393 -4.34 -9.81 12.18
CA ILE A 393 -3.75 -10.57 11.09
C ILE A 393 -3.76 -12.04 11.48
N PHE A 394 -4.38 -12.86 10.65
CA PHE A 394 -4.33 -14.32 10.75
C PHE A 394 -3.60 -14.88 9.53
N GLN A 395 -2.64 -15.78 9.75
CA GLN A 395 -1.93 -16.47 8.68
C GLN A 395 -1.91 -17.97 8.96
N GLN A 396 -2.28 -18.76 7.95
CA GLN A 396 -2.35 -20.21 8.03
C GLN A 396 -1.76 -20.82 6.77
N GLN A 397 -0.83 -21.77 6.94
CA GLN A 397 -0.36 -22.59 5.83
C GLN A 397 -1.50 -23.44 5.29
N VAL A 398 -1.66 -23.40 3.97
CA VAL A 398 -2.60 -24.24 3.22
C VAL A 398 -1.90 -25.53 2.81
N ALA A 399 -0.84 -25.41 2.00
CA ALA A 399 -0.08 -26.54 1.48
C ALA A 399 1.30 -26.06 0.99
N GLY A 400 2.36 -26.76 1.37
CA GLY A 400 3.75 -26.45 1.03
C GLY A 400 4.07 -24.96 1.22
N PRO A 401 4.54 -24.25 0.18
CA PRO A 401 4.88 -22.81 0.24
C PRO A 401 3.67 -21.87 0.27
N ILE A 402 2.44 -22.38 0.25
CA ILE A 402 1.22 -21.59 0.13
C ILE A 402 0.67 -21.24 1.52
N VAL A 403 0.53 -19.95 1.78
CA VAL A 403 -0.04 -19.40 3.01
C VAL A 403 -1.25 -18.54 2.68
N PHE A 404 -2.37 -18.83 3.33
CA PHE A 404 -3.53 -17.96 3.32
C PHE A 404 -3.43 -16.97 4.48
N LYS A 405 -3.66 -15.71 4.20
CA LYS A 405 -3.60 -14.63 5.19
C LYS A 405 -4.84 -13.75 5.09
N VAL A 406 -5.30 -13.31 6.25
CA VAL A 406 -6.42 -12.37 6.41
C VAL A 406 -5.92 -11.23 7.27
N ASP A 407 -6.03 -10.01 6.77
CA ASP A 407 -5.73 -8.78 7.49
C ASP A 407 -7.02 -7.98 7.65
N SER A 408 -7.41 -7.71 8.89
CA SER A 408 -8.69 -7.07 9.22
C SER A 408 -8.45 -5.88 10.14
N GLN A 409 -9.07 -4.75 9.79
CA GLN A 409 -8.96 -3.51 10.54
C GLN A 409 -10.33 -3.10 11.08
N PHE A 410 -10.38 -2.82 12.38
CA PHE A 410 -11.58 -2.40 13.09
C PHE A 410 -11.37 -1.05 13.76
N GLN A 411 -12.35 -0.17 13.63
CA GLN A 411 -12.45 1.07 14.37
C GLN A 411 -13.19 0.82 15.69
N ALA A 412 -12.53 1.03 16.83
CA ALA A 412 -13.17 0.91 18.13
C ALA A 412 -14.04 2.13 18.46
N GLY A 413 -15.20 1.93 19.08
CA GLY A 413 -16.14 2.99 19.46
C GLY A 413 -17.08 3.46 18.35
N ALA A 414 -17.08 2.79 17.19
CA ALA A 414 -17.97 3.08 16.07
C ALA A 414 -18.90 1.88 15.77
N GLY A 415 -20.16 2.14 15.40
CA GLY A 415 -21.12 1.10 14.99
C GLY A 415 -22.02 0.54 16.09
N LYS A 416 -22.99 -0.32 15.72
CA LYS A 416 -24.01 -0.88 16.63
C LYS A 416 -23.44 -1.73 17.77
N TYR A 417 -22.30 -2.37 17.55
CA TYR A 417 -21.65 -3.29 18.52
C TYR A 417 -20.38 -2.71 19.14
N GLY A 418 -20.15 -1.39 19.02
CA GLY A 418 -18.95 -0.74 19.56
C GLY A 418 -17.67 -0.97 18.75
N ALA A 419 -17.73 -1.70 17.63
CA ALA A 419 -16.65 -1.78 16.65
C ALA A 419 -17.20 -1.76 15.21
N ARG A 420 -16.52 -1.05 14.31
CA ARG A 420 -16.85 -0.97 12.88
C ARG A 420 -15.68 -1.51 12.07
N MET A 421 -15.92 -2.53 11.25
CA MET A 421 -14.90 -3.00 10.30
C MET A 421 -14.62 -1.92 9.26
N GLU A 422 -13.37 -1.50 9.18
CA GLU A 422 -12.90 -0.48 8.27
C GLU A 422 -12.23 -1.05 7.05
N ASP A 423 -11.44 -2.12 7.13
CA ASP A 423 -10.87 -2.75 5.96
C ASP A 423 -10.68 -4.24 6.21
N LEU A 424 -10.69 -5.00 5.13
CA LEU A 424 -10.49 -6.44 5.14
C LEU A 424 -9.73 -6.80 3.87
N ILE A 425 -8.60 -7.47 4.02
CA ILE A 425 -7.75 -7.90 2.91
C ILE A 425 -7.54 -9.39 3.04
N TYR A 426 -7.90 -10.11 2.00
CA TYR A 426 -7.57 -11.52 1.84
C TYR A 426 -6.32 -11.61 0.98
N SER A 427 -5.35 -12.40 1.40
CA SER A 427 -4.11 -12.61 0.66
C SER A 427 -3.76 -14.09 0.57
N LEU A 428 -3.28 -14.50 -0.61
CA LEU A 428 -2.71 -15.80 -0.86
C LEU A 428 -1.25 -15.60 -1.22
N ASN A 429 -0.37 -16.13 -0.38
CA ASN A 429 1.07 -15.94 -0.47
C ASN A 429 1.72 -17.24 -0.93
N TYR A 430 2.60 -17.16 -1.91
CA TYR A 430 3.48 -18.23 -2.34
C TYR A 430 4.92 -17.84 -2.01
N SER A 431 5.52 -18.52 -1.04
CA SER A 431 6.89 -18.25 -0.60
C SER A 431 7.91 -18.88 -1.55
N LEU A 432 8.87 -18.07 -2.02
CA LEU A 432 9.92 -18.46 -2.94
C LEU A 432 11.19 -18.79 -2.15
N ARG A 433 11.47 -20.09 -1.96
CA ARG A 433 12.67 -20.58 -1.26
C ARG A 433 13.98 -19.98 -1.75
N LEU A 434 14.11 -19.79 -3.07
CA LEU A 434 15.32 -19.24 -3.71
C LEU A 434 15.58 -17.77 -3.35
N LEU A 435 14.54 -17.03 -2.95
CA LEU A 435 14.66 -15.63 -2.58
C LEU A 435 14.64 -15.43 -1.06
N GLU A 436 14.92 -16.49 -0.29
CA GLU A 436 14.99 -16.53 1.18
C GLU A 436 13.69 -16.14 1.91
N SER A 437 13.22 -14.91 1.73
CA SER A 437 11.97 -14.35 2.23
C SER A 437 11.12 -13.67 1.14
N GLY A 438 11.51 -13.82 -0.13
CA GLY A 438 10.71 -13.37 -1.26
C GLY A 438 9.42 -14.17 -1.40
N LYS A 439 8.30 -13.50 -1.68
CA LYS A 439 7.00 -14.14 -1.87
C LYS A 439 6.15 -13.45 -2.94
N VAL A 440 5.34 -14.24 -3.64
CA VAL A 440 4.30 -13.73 -4.52
C VAL A 440 3.00 -13.65 -3.72
N VAL A 441 2.38 -12.47 -3.68
CA VAL A 441 1.18 -12.18 -2.91
C VAL A 441 0.06 -11.81 -3.86
N ALA A 442 -0.98 -12.64 -3.93
CA ALA A 442 -2.25 -12.28 -4.56
C ALA A 442 -3.21 -11.78 -3.48
N TRP A 443 -3.57 -10.50 -3.50
CA TRP A 443 -4.45 -9.92 -2.48
C TRP A 443 -5.73 -9.35 -3.07
N TYR A 444 -6.79 -9.29 -2.26
CA TYR A 444 -8.08 -8.70 -2.59
C TYR A 444 -8.70 -7.98 -1.38
N SER A 445 -9.13 -6.73 -1.57
CA SER A 445 -9.91 -5.95 -0.60
C SER A 445 -11.37 -5.81 -1.09
N PRO A 446 -12.35 -6.43 -0.40
CA PRO A 446 -13.75 -6.30 -0.76
C PRO A 446 -14.28 -4.87 -0.64
N LYS A 447 -13.78 -4.09 0.34
CA LYS A 447 -14.21 -2.70 0.54
C LYS A 447 -13.80 -1.83 -0.63
N ARG A 448 -12.54 -1.95 -1.05
CA ARG A 448 -11.98 -1.18 -2.17
C ARG A 448 -12.43 -1.73 -3.52
N LYS A 449 -12.89 -2.99 -3.56
CA LYS A 449 -13.13 -3.77 -4.78
C LYS A 449 -11.87 -3.81 -5.64
N GLU A 450 -10.73 -4.03 -4.99
CA GLU A 450 -9.41 -4.04 -5.62
C GLU A 450 -8.66 -5.32 -5.30
N GLY A 451 -7.87 -5.79 -6.23
CA GLY A 451 -6.95 -6.89 -6.01
C GLY A 451 -5.85 -6.93 -7.06
N MET A 452 -4.67 -7.40 -6.68
CA MET A 452 -3.55 -7.55 -7.58
C MET A 452 -2.57 -8.58 -7.05
N ILE A 453 -1.70 -9.04 -7.95
CA ILE A 453 -0.63 -9.97 -7.64
C ILE A 453 0.68 -9.21 -7.58
N GLU A 454 1.41 -9.27 -6.48
CA GLU A 454 2.66 -8.55 -6.23
C GLU A 454 3.79 -9.48 -5.85
N LEU A 455 5.02 -9.11 -6.21
CA LEU A 455 6.20 -9.76 -5.67
C LEU A 455 6.70 -8.92 -4.50
N ARG A 456 6.71 -9.49 -3.30
CA ARG A 456 7.27 -8.88 -2.11
C ARG A 456 8.63 -9.51 -1.85
N VAL A 457 9.69 -8.77 -2.13
CA VAL A 457 11.08 -9.12 -1.79
C VAL A 457 11.56 -8.06 -0.82
N PHE A 458 12.42 -8.45 0.12
CA PHE A 458 12.98 -7.50 1.09
C PHE A 458 11.88 -6.74 1.85
N GLU A 459 10.79 -7.42 2.23
CA GLU A 459 9.98 -6.88 3.33
C GLU A 459 10.97 -6.63 4.46
N PHE A 460 11.03 -5.46 5.08
CA PHE A 460 11.87 -5.18 6.25
C PHE A 460 10.97 -4.55 7.31
#